data_AF-A0A6M4H2F3-F1
#
_entry.id   AF-A0A6M4H2F3-F1
#
_cell.length_a   1.000
_cell.length_b   1.000
_cell.length_c   1.000
_cell.angle_alpha   90.00
_cell.angle_beta   90.00
_cell.angle_gamma   90.00
#
_symmetry.space_group_name_H-M   'P 1'
#
loop_
_entity.id
_entity.type
_entity.pdbx_description
1 polymer ?
#
loop_
_entity_poly.entity_id
_entity_poly.type
_entity_poly.pdbx_seq_one_letter_code
_entity_poly.pdbx_strand_id
1 'polypeptide(L)'
;MKKQSSSINSRTDWPRVRALKDRSIKASSEHPEASVKHIVRGIVRQGLKPINPKASISLRVDADVLEWFKSKGPGYQTRINAVLRAFKDASL
;
A
#
# COMPACT_ATOMS: atom_id res chain seq x y z
N MET A 1 16.26 -2.64 -13.59
CA MET A 1 15.75 -3.99 -13.94
C MET A 1 14.25 -4.05 -13.67
N LYS A 2 13.41 -4.34 -14.68
CA LYS A 2 11.96 -4.53 -14.47
C LYS A 2 11.75 -5.86 -13.72
N LYS A 3 11.28 -5.81 -12.47
CA LYS A 3 10.88 -7.04 -11.75
C LYS A 3 9.61 -7.57 -12.40
N GLN A 4 9.65 -8.81 -12.89
CA GLN A 4 8.47 -9.49 -13.41
C GLN A 4 7.51 -9.74 -12.23
N SER A 5 6.23 -9.39 -12.43
CA SER A 5 5.19 -9.62 -11.43
C SER A 5 5.03 -11.13 -11.18
N SER A 6 4.78 -11.51 -9.93
CA SER A 6 4.42 -12.89 -9.59
C SER A 6 3.12 -13.28 -10.32
N SER A 7 3.15 -14.40 -11.03
CA SER A 7 2.00 -14.96 -11.76
C SER A 7 0.77 -15.12 -10.85
N ILE A 8 -0.42 -14.81 -11.38
CA ILE A 8 -1.73 -15.05 -10.71
C ILE A 8 -1.92 -16.54 -10.39
N ASN A 9 -1.39 -17.42 -11.25
CA ASN A 9 -1.44 -18.86 -11.03
C ASN A 9 -0.34 -19.25 -10.04
N SER A 10 -0.77 -19.67 -8.84
CA SER A 10 0.12 -20.27 -7.86
C SER A 10 0.64 -21.60 -8.40
N ARG A 11 1.96 -21.74 -8.50
CA ARG A 11 2.64 -23.02 -8.81
C ARG A 11 2.81 -23.89 -7.57
N THR A 12 2.27 -23.47 -6.43
CA THR A 12 2.40 -24.17 -5.15
C THR A 12 1.39 -25.30 -5.08
N ASP A 13 1.88 -26.50 -4.74
CA ASP A 13 1.03 -27.65 -4.40
C ASP A 13 0.37 -27.44 -3.03
N TRP A 14 -0.80 -26.80 -3.04
CA TRP A 14 -1.57 -26.49 -1.84
C TRP A 14 -2.08 -27.71 -1.07
N PRO A 15 -2.53 -28.80 -1.72
CA PRO A 15 -2.87 -30.05 -1.02
C PRO A 15 -1.71 -30.60 -0.18
N ARG A 16 -0.50 -30.68 -0.74
CA ARG A 16 0.68 -31.17 -0.03
C ARG A 16 1.03 -30.29 1.17
N VAL A 17 1.02 -28.96 0.99
CA VAL A 17 1.34 -28.01 2.07
C VAL A 17 0.33 -28.11 3.20
N ARG A 18 -0.97 -28.25 2.89
CA ARG A 18 -2.03 -28.39 3.90
C ARG A 18 -1.97 -29.71 4.68
N ALA A 19 -1.47 -30.78 4.06
CA ALA A 19 -1.31 -32.08 4.71
C ALA A 19 -0.01 -32.21 5.54
N LEU A 20 0.95 -31.28 5.37
CA LEU A 20 2.22 -31.29 6.06
C LEU A 20 2.01 -31.06 7.57
N LYS A 21 2.57 -31.93 8.41
CA LYS A 21 2.50 -31.81 9.87
C LYS A 21 3.67 -30.98 10.39
N ASP A 22 3.45 -30.18 11.43
CA ASP A 22 4.48 -29.29 11.99
C ASP A 22 5.78 -30.02 12.37
N ARG A 23 5.68 -31.23 12.93
CA ARG A 23 6.85 -32.08 13.26
C ARG A 23 7.77 -32.42 12.08
N SER A 24 7.28 -32.28 10.85
CA SER A 24 8.05 -32.53 9.63
C SER A 24 8.70 -31.27 9.06
N ILE A 25 8.45 -30.10 9.66
CA ILE A 25 9.07 -28.83 9.32
C ILE A 25 10.43 -28.76 10.02
N LYS A 26 11.49 -28.63 9.23
CA LYS A 26 12.86 -28.52 9.76
C LYS A 26 13.17 -27.06 10.05
N ALA A 27 13.26 -26.71 11.34
CA ALA A 27 13.89 -25.45 11.74
C ALA A 27 15.40 -25.54 11.49
N SER A 28 15.97 -24.50 10.88
CA SER A 28 17.41 -24.40 10.62
C SER A 28 17.94 -23.10 11.23
N SER A 29 19.25 -22.95 11.38
CA SER A 29 19.83 -21.70 11.89
C SER A 29 19.43 -20.46 11.06
N GLU A 30 19.26 -20.63 9.75
CA GLU A 30 18.80 -19.57 8.83
C GLU A 30 17.29 -19.33 8.91
N HIS A 31 16.52 -20.32 9.41
CA HIS A 31 15.06 -20.28 9.50
C HIS A 31 14.63 -20.85 10.86
N PRO A 32 14.87 -20.11 11.96
CA PRO A 32 14.48 -20.54 13.31
C PRO A 32 12.96 -20.48 13.46
N GLU A 33 12.43 -21.19 14.46
CA GLU A 33 11.02 -21.09 14.81
C GLU A 33 10.66 -19.65 15.23
N ALA A 34 9.47 -19.22 14.83
CA ALA A 34 9.01 -17.87 15.12
C ALA A 34 8.80 -17.69 16.63
N SER A 35 9.57 -16.79 17.24
CA SER A 35 9.36 -16.38 18.63
C SER A 35 8.01 -15.68 18.81
N VAL A 36 7.24 -16.10 19.82
CA VAL A 36 5.95 -15.48 20.20
C VAL A 36 6.12 -13.97 20.49
N LYS A 37 7.29 -13.54 20.98
CA LYS A 37 7.59 -12.11 21.21
C LYS A 37 7.61 -11.29 19.92
N HIS A 38 7.94 -11.88 18.78
CA HIS A 38 7.86 -11.22 17.47
C HIS A 38 6.42 -11.15 16.94
N ILE A 39 5.57 -12.11 17.31
CA ILE A 39 4.16 -12.15 16.91
C ILE A 39 3.35 -11.08 17.67
N VAL A 40 3.59 -10.92 18.98
CA VAL A 40 2.87 -9.96 19.83
C VAL A 40 3.17 -8.50 19.46
N ARG A 41 4.36 -8.21 18.90
CA ARG A 41 4.69 -6.89 18.32
C ARG A 41 4.11 -6.67 16.91
N GLY A 42 3.64 -7.74 16.27
CA GLY A 42 2.88 -7.65 15.04
C GLY A 42 1.53 -7.05 15.34
N ILE A 43 1.42 -5.72 15.29
CA ILE A 43 0.14 -5.04 15.16
C ILE A 43 -0.46 -5.60 13.88
N VAL A 44 -1.35 -6.58 14.00
CA VAL A 44 -2.31 -6.87 12.95
C VAL A 44 -3.02 -5.55 12.76
N ARG A 45 -2.83 -4.88 11.61
CA ARG A 45 -3.56 -3.66 11.27
C ARG A 45 -5.01 -4.05 10.96
N GLN A 46 -5.71 -4.62 11.94
CA GLN A 46 -7.15 -4.78 11.95
C GLN A 46 -7.74 -3.38 12.06
N GLY A 47 -8.42 -2.92 11.00
CA GLY A 47 -9.15 -1.66 11.04
C GLY A 47 -8.56 -0.49 10.24
N LEU A 48 -7.63 -0.71 9.31
CA LEU A 48 -7.42 0.27 8.25
C LEU A 48 -8.70 0.36 7.43
N LYS A 49 -9.54 1.37 7.71
CA LYS A 49 -10.65 1.73 6.82
C LYS A 49 -10.08 1.83 5.39
N PRO A 50 -10.67 1.14 4.41
CA PRO A 50 -10.21 1.24 3.04
C PRO A 50 -10.19 2.72 2.64
N ILE A 51 -9.00 3.24 2.34
CA ILE A 51 -8.87 4.59 1.83
C ILE A 51 -9.36 4.54 0.40
N ASN A 52 -10.40 5.31 0.10
CA ASN A 52 -10.87 5.44 -1.27
C ASN A 52 -9.72 5.98 -2.14
N PRO A 53 -9.34 5.26 -3.22
CA PRO A 53 -8.26 5.70 -4.08
C PRO A 53 -8.64 7.02 -4.75
N LYS A 54 -7.64 7.87 -5.00
CA LYS A 54 -7.85 9.09 -5.77
C LYS A 54 -8.14 8.71 -7.23
N ALA A 55 -9.17 9.32 -7.82
CA ALA A 55 -9.42 9.19 -9.25
C ALA A 55 -8.36 9.98 -10.04
N SER A 56 -7.78 9.36 -11.06
CA SER A 56 -6.90 10.04 -12.01
C SER A 56 -7.75 10.66 -13.10
N ILE A 57 -7.83 11.99 -13.13
CA ILE A 57 -8.60 12.75 -14.12
C ILE A 57 -7.70 13.71 -14.88
N SER A 58 -8.10 14.06 -16.10
CA SER A 58 -7.50 15.17 -16.85
C SER A 58 -8.31 16.43 -16.56
N LEU A 59 -7.68 17.41 -15.92
CA LEU A 59 -8.28 18.71 -15.57
C LEU A 59 -7.44 19.83 -16.17
N ARG A 60 -8.09 20.81 -16.78
CA ARG A 60 -7.43 22.05 -17.22
C ARG A 60 -7.45 23.06 -16.07
N VAL A 61 -6.31 23.70 -15.85
CA VAL A 61 -6.11 24.73 -14.82
C VAL A 61 -5.36 25.87 -15.50
N ASP A 62 -5.63 27.10 -15.11
CA ASP A 62 -4.93 28.28 -15.62
C ASP A 62 -3.42 28.18 -15.39
N ALA A 63 -2.65 28.72 -16.34
CA ALA A 63 -1.21 28.53 -16.39
C ALA A 63 -0.49 29.19 -15.20
N ASP A 64 -0.93 30.38 -14.81
CA ASP A 64 -0.44 31.16 -13.67
C ASP A 64 -0.69 30.44 -12.34
N VAL A 65 -1.88 29.86 -12.17
CA VAL A 65 -2.24 29.07 -10.99
C VAL A 65 -1.34 27.82 -10.90
N LEU A 66 -1.17 27.11 -12.01
CA LEU A 66 -0.31 25.92 -12.05
C LEU A 66 1.15 26.27 -11.73
N GLU A 67 1.66 27.36 -12.30
CA GLU A 67 3.02 27.85 -12.06
C GLU A 67 3.22 28.26 -10.59
N TRP A 68 2.25 28.96 -10.01
CA TRP A 68 2.29 29.31 -8.60
C TRP A 68 2.39 28.08 -7.70
N PHE A 69 1.58 27.04 -7.94
CA PHE A 69 1.65 25.80 -7.16
C PHE A 69 2.97 25.03 -7.35
N LYS A 70 3.53 25.03 -8.58
CA LYS A 70 4.84 24.43 -8.88
C LYS A 70 5.98 25.16 -8.17
N SER A 71 5.91 26.50 -8.09
CA SER A 71 6.93 27.33 -7.42
C SER A 71 7.09 26.99 -5.93
N LYS A 72 6.04 26.46 -5.28
CA LYS A 72 6.07 25.99 -3.88
C LYS A 72 6.82 24.65 -3.70
N GLY A 73 7.41 24.10 -4.75
CA GLY A 73 8.20 22.88 -4.71
C GLY A 73 7.37 21.59 -4.83
N PRO A 74 7.99 20.42 -4.56
CA PRO A 74 7.39 19.11 -4.82
C PRO A 74 6.08 18.90 -4.06
N GLY A 75 5.19 18.08 -4.62
CA GLY A 75 3.86 17.81 -4.05
C GLY A 75 2.80 18.86 -4.42
N TYR A 76 3.03 19.68 -5.44
CA TYR A 76 2.08 20.70 -5.91
C TYR A 76 0.69 20.12 -6.21
N GLN A 77 0.58 18.93 -6.81
CA GLN A 77 -0.70 18.25 -7.06
C GLN A 77 -1.46 17.91 -5.77
N THR A 78 -0.74 17.50 -4.71
CA THR A 78 -1.33 17.23 -3.40
C THR A 78 -1.90 18.51 -2.78
N ARG A 79 -1.20 19.64 -2.93
CA ARG A 79 -1.70 20.94 -2.46
C ARG A 79 -2.94 21.40 -3.24
N ILE A 80 -2.94 21.25 -4.57
CA ILE A 80 -4.12 21.52 -5.40
C ILE A 80 -5.32 20.73 -4.88
N ASN A 81 -5.15 19.42 -4.67
CA ASN A 81 -6.23 18.57 -4.15
C ASN A 81 -6.68 18.98 -2.73
N ALA A 82 -5.78 19.47 -1.88
CA ALA A 82 -6.14 19.97 -0.54
C ALA A 82 -7.02 21.23 -0.62
N VAL A 83 -6.70 22.17 -1.52
CA VAL A 83 -7.52 23.37 -1.75
C VAL A 83 -8.90 23.01 -2.29
N LEU A 84 -8.97 22.12 -3.28
CA LEU A 84 -10.25 21.64 -3.82
C LEU A 84 -11.11 20.96 -2.75
N ARG A 85 -10.49 20.18 -1.86
CA ARG A 85 -11.18 19.56 -0.73
C ARG A 85 -11.71 20.60 0.26
N ALA A 86 -10.87 21.56 0.65
CA ALA A 86 -11.27 22.62 1.58
C ALA A 86 -12.45 23.43 1.02
N PHE A 87 -12.40 23.79 -0.26
CA PHE A 87 -13.52 24.48 -0.93
C PHE A 87 -14.79 23.62 -0.93
N LYS A 88 -14.69 22.33 -1.30
CA LYS A 88 -15.81 21.38 -1.30
C LYS A 88 -16.42 21.21 0.09
N ASP A 89 -15.60 21.11 1.14
CA ASP A 89 -16.09 20.92 2.52
C ASP A 89 -16.68 22.21 3.12
N ALA A 90 -16.24 23.39 2.66
CA ALA A 90 -16.81 24.69 3.08
C ALA A 90 -18.07 25.11 2.29
N SER A 91 -18.30 24.52 1.12
CA SER A 91 -19.48 24.77 0.28
C SER A 91 -20.64 23.81 0.58
N LEU A 92 -20.48 22.96 1.58
CA LEU A 92 -21.47 22.04 2.12
C LEU A 92 -21.98 22.56 3.46
#